data_AF-A0A8J3VVX1-F1
#
_entry.id   AF-A0A8J3VVX1-F1
#
_cell.length_a   1.000
_cell.length_b   1.000
_cell.length_c   1.000
_cell.angle_alpha   90.00
_cell.angle_beta   90.00
_cell.angle_gamma   90.00
#
_symmetry.space_group_name_H-M   'P 1'
#
loop_
_entity.id
_entity.type
_entity.pdbx_description
1 polymer ?
#
loop_
_entity_poly.entity_id
_entity_poly.type
_entity_poly.pdbx_seq_one_letter_code
_entity_poly.pdbx_strand_id
1 'polypeptide(L)'
;MTTPTAMTPKGHDPKRGWHDHPGVRSKRQLSLGERAADRMRNGMGSWFFVFAALAFLAAWMGVNRNTGFDKYPFILLNLVLSCLAALQGAILLIAAKRSDQIASELAHHDYETDRKAERLIEHLSEHFTQMAQQHEELRRQVAELTAALKATSQIDQTPTQRPATP
;
A
#
# COMPACT_ATOMS: atom_id res chain seq x y z
N MET A 1 -31.56 0.49 -22.65
CA MET A 1 -30.65 -0.48 -22.02
C MET A 1 -29.23 0.04 -22.20
N THR A 2 -28.69 0.73 -21.19
CA THR A 2 -27.32 1.28 -21.22
C THR A 2 -26.51 0.56 -20.15
N THR A 3 -25.61 -0.31 -20.60
CA THR A 3 -24.72 -1.12 -19.75
C THR A 3 -23.78 -0.20 -18.95
N PRO A 4 -23.67 -0.35 -17.61
CA PRO A 4 -22.68 0.39 -16.83
C PRO A 4 -21.26 -0.08 -17.20
N THR A 5 -20.42 0.87 -17.59
CA THR A 5 -19.00 0.62 -17.89
C THR A 5 -18.29 0.22 -16.61
N ALA A 6 -17.83 -1.04 -16.53
CA ALA A 6 -17.05 -1.55 -15.41
C ALA A 6 -15.75 -0.76 -15.28
N MET A 7 -15.58 -0.06 -14.15
CA MET A 7 -14.37 0.65 -13.79
C MET A 7 -13.34 -0.39 -13.34
N THR A 8 -12.53 -0.89 -14.26
CA THR A 8 -11.44 -1.82 -13.93
C THR A 8 -10.42 -1.11 -13.04
N PRO A 9 -10.11 -1.64 -11.83
CA PRO A 9 -9.07 -1.08 -10.99
C PRO A 9 -7.73 -1.21 -11.74
N LYS A 10 -7.02 -0.09 -11.91
CA LYS A 10 -5.67 -0.09 -12.46
C LYS A 10 -4.79 -0.93 -11.54
N GLY A 11 -4.38 -2.11 -12.02
CA GLY A 11 -3.43 -2.96 -11.32
C GLY A 11 -2.16 -2.19 -10.99
N HIS A 12 -1.65 -2.39 -9.77
CA HIS A 12 -0.42 -1.80 -9.29
C HIS A 12 0.74 -2.17 -10.24
N ASP A 13 1.35 -1.18 -10.89
CA ASP A 13 2.52 -1.39 -11.73
C ASP A 13 3.74 -1.60 -10.81
N PRO A 14 4.33 -2.81 -10.74
CA PRO A 14 5.43 -3.11 -9.83
C PRO A 14 6.71 -2.32 -10.15
N LYS A 15 6.76 -1.60 -11.29
CA LYS A 15 7.88 -0.76 -11.69
C LYS A 15 7.75 0.70 -11.23
N ARG A 16 6.61 1.11 -10.66
CA ARG A 16 6.47 2.43 -10.05
C ARG A 16 7.19 2.44 -8.71
N GLY A 17 8.26 3.24 -8.61
CA GLY A 17 8.92 3.46 -7.32
C GLY A 17 7.98 4.18 -6.34
N TRP A 18 8.25 4.06 -5.04
CA TRP A 18 7.52 4.71 -3.93
C TRP A 18 7.19 6.19 -4.13
N HIS A 19 8.01 6.89 -4.92
CA HIS A 19 7.85 8.29 -5.30
C HIS A 19 6.59 8.60 -6.12
N ASP A 20 5.96 7.57 -6.69
CA ASP A 20 4.77 7.65 -7.53
C ASP A 20 3.53 7.05 -6.84
N HIS A 21 3.61 6.73 -5.54
CA HIS A 21 2.47 6.20 -4.80
C HIS A 21 1.40 7.28 -4.61
N PRO A 22 0.10 7.00 -4.85
CA PRO A 22 -0.98 7.98 -4.71
C PRO A 22 -1.14 8.52 -3.29
N GLY A 23 -0.68 7.78 -2.29
CA GLY A 23 -0.68 8.19 -0.88
C GLY A 23 0.47 9.13 -0.46
N VAL A 24 1.41 9.44 -1.36
CA VAL A 24 2.59 10.29 -1.06
C VAL A 24 2.54 11.58 -1.86
N ARG A 25 2.94 12.72 -1.26
CA ARG A 25 3.00 14.01 -1.97
C ARG A 25 3.88 13.97 -3.23
N SER A 26 3.33 14.41 -4.35
CA SER A 26 3.98 14.38 -5.66
C SER A 26 5.14 15.39 -5.79
N LYS A 27 6.14 15.13 -6.65
CA LYS A 27 7.40 15.92 -6.81
C LYS A 27 7.23 17.43 -6.99
N ARG A 28 6.08 17.90 -7.47
CA ARG A 28 5.75 19.33 -7.62
C ARG A 28 5.38 20.03 -6.31
N GLN A 29 5.00 19.28 -5.27
CA GLN A 29 4.64 19.80 -3.95
C GLN A 29 5.81 19.79 -2.96
N LEU A 30 6.95 19.21 -3.35
CA LEU A 30 8.16 19.16 -2.53
C LEU A 30 8.95 20.46 -2.63
N SER A 31 9.37 20.98 -1.48
CA SER A 31 10.26 22.13 -1.35
C SER A 31 11.64 21.85 -1.96
N LEU A 32 12.37 22.92 -2.26
CA LEU A 32 13.74 22.82 -2.79
C LEU A 32 14.67 22.04 -1.85
N GLY A 33 14.50 22.20 -0.53
CA GLY A 33 15.28 21.49 0.48
C GLY A 33 15.04 19.99 0.49
N GLU A 34 13.78 19.57 0.33
CA GLU A 34 13.44 18.15 0.24
C GLU A 34 14.04 17.55 -1.04
N ARG A 35 13.90 18.23 -2.20
CA ARG A 35 14.52 17.76 -3.45
C ARG A 35 16.04 17.60 -3.34
N ALA A 36 16.71 18.50 -2.63
CA ALA A 36 18.14 18.41 -2.35
C ALA A 36 18.46 17.21 -1.44
N ALA A 37 17.68 17.01 -0.38
CA ALA A 37 17.85 15.88 0.54
C ALA A 37 17.70 14.52 -0.16
N ASP A 38 16.74 14.37 -1.10
CA ASP A 38 16.60 13.15 -1.90
C ASP A 38 17.83 12.88 -2.76
N ARG A 39 18.38 13.93 -3.38
CA ARG A 39 19.56 13.81 -4.22
C ARG A 39 20.79 13.43 -3.40
N MET A 40 20.96 14.05 -2.23
CA MET A 40 22.03 13.73 -1.30
C MET A 40 21.88 12.30 -0.76
N ARG A 41 20.69 11.86 -0.36
CA ARG A 41 20.44 10.49 0.12
C ARG A 41 20.89 9.44 -0.90
N ASN A 42 20.49 9.63 -2.16
CA ASN A 42 20.83 8.69 -3.22
C ASN A 42 22.32 8.72 -3.58
N GLY A 43 23.03 9.84 -3.37
CA GLY A 43 24.46 9.97 -3.66
C GLY A 43 25.36 9.51 -2.51
N MET A 44 25.02 9.85 -1.27
CA MET A 44 25.83 9.58 -0.07
C MET A 44 25.75 8.11 0.38
N GLY A 45 24.72 7.38 -0.04
CA GLY A 45 24.57 5.93 0.24
C GLY A 45 25.32 5.01 -0.73
N SER A 46 26.09 5.54 -1.69
CA SER A 46 26.82 4.72 -2.66
C SER A 46 28.18 4.28 -2.12
N TRP A 47 28.54 3.00 -2.31
CA TRP A 47 29.87 2.47 -1.99
C TRP A 47 31.01 3.24 -2.66
N PHE A 48 30.76 3.85 -3.83
CA PHE A 48 31.74 4.69 -4.53
C PHE A 48 32.15 5.93 -3.71
N PHE A 49 31.22 6.53 -2.95
CA PHE A 49 31.50 7.72 -2.14
C PHE A 49 32.50 7.43 -1.02
N VAL A 50 32.39 6.25 -0.40
CA VAL A 50 33.30 5.81 0.67
C VAL A 50 34.73 5.68 0.14
N PHE A 51 34.92 5.02 -1.01
CA PHE A 51 36.24 4.89 -1.64
C PHE A 51 36.82 6.23 -2.10
N ALA A 52 35.99 7.13 -2.62
CA ALA A 52 36.44 8.48 -3.01
C ALA A 52 36.94 9.28 -1.79
N ALA A 53 36.26 9.20 -0.65
CA ALA A 53 36.67 9.85 0.58
C ALA A 53 38.00 9.28 1.13
N LEU A 54 38.17 7.96 1.09
CA LEU A 54 39.42 7.28 1.46
C LEU A 54 40.59 7.69 0.55
N ALA A 55 40.36 7.74 -0.76
CA ALA A 55 41.36 8.16 -1.74
C ALA A 55 41.75 9.63 -1.55
N PHE A 56 40.78 10.52 -1.29
CA PHE A 56 41.02 11.92 -0.96
C PHE A 56 41.89 12.07 0.29
N LEU A 57 41.58 11.32 1.35
CA LEU A 57 42.34 11.34 2.59
C LEU A 57 43.79 10.86 2.38
N ALA A 58 43.97 9.75 1.64
CA ALA A 58 45.29 9.23 1.30
C ALA A 58 46.10 10.22 0.44
N ALA A 59 45.46 10.86 -0.54
CA ALA A 59 46.08 11.89 -1.37
C ALA A 59 46.49 13.11 -0.54
N TRP A 60 45.64 13.56 0.39
CA TRP A 60 45.94 14.68 1.28
C TRP A 60 47.13 14.39 2.19
N MET A 61 47.18 13.21 2.81
CA MET A 61 48.33 12.78 3.61
C MET A 61 49.62 12.72 2.76
N GLY A 62 49.53 12.24 1.51
CA GLY A 62 50.65 12.18 0.57
C GLY A 62 51.20 13.55 0.17
N VAL A 63 50.33 14.50 -0.20
CA VAL A 63 50.73 15.87 -0.59
C VAL A 63 51.30 16.63 0.60
N ASN A 64 50.64 16.53 1.76
CA ASN A 64 51.01 17.28 2.95
C ASN A 64 52.35 16.83 3.57
N ARG A 65 52.80 15.60 3.27
CA ARG A 65 54.15 15.12 3.61
C ARG A 65 55.26 15.95 2.99
N ASN A 66 55.05 16.49 1.80
CA ASN A 66 56.08 17.22 1.04
C ASN A 66 56.04 18.74 1.27
N THR A 67 54.89 19.30 1.63
CA THR A 67 54.70 20.76 1.78
C THR A 67 54.74 21.24 3.23
N GLY A 68 54.52 20.36 4.21
CA GLY A 68 54.58 20.71 5.64
C GLY A 68 53.50 21.69 6.10
N PHE A 69 52.43 21.84 5.31
CA PHE A 69 51.34 22.80 5.52
C PHE A 69 50.49 22.47 6.75
N ASP A 70 50.32 21.18 7.07
CA ASP A 70 49.60 20.67 8.24
C ASP A 70 50.48 19.64 8.98
N LYS A 71 51.43 20.10 9.81
CA LYS A 71 52.32 19.19 10.56
C LYS A 71 51.55 18.35 11.58
N TYR A 72 52.05 17.16 11.87
CA TYR A 72 51.47 16.29 12.90
C TYR A 72 51.37 17.07 14.24
N PRO A 73 50.20 17.11 14.90
CA PRO A 73 48.97 16.35 14.69
C PRO A 73 47.93 17.12 13.84
N PHE A 74 47.88 16.82 12.53
CA PHE A 74 47.03 17.43 11.48
C PHE A 74 45.79 18.22 11.96
N ILE A 75 45.97 19.49 12.36
CA ILE A 75 44.94 20.26 13.08
C ILE A 75 43.83 20.69 12.12
N LEU A 76 44.21 21.04 10.88
CA LEU A 76 43.27 21.51 9.86
C LEU A 76 42.46 20.35 9.31
N LEU A 77 43.10 19.20 9.06
CA LEU A 77 42.41 17.99 8.65
C LEU A 77 41.37 17.56 9.69
N ASN A 78 41.75 17.52 10.97
CA ASN A 78 40.83 17.14 12.03
C ASN A 78 39.66 18.12 12.19
N LEU A 79 39.91 19.42 12.02
CA LEU A 79 38.86 20.44 12.04
C LEU A 79 37.85 20.24 10.89
N VAL A 80 38.36 20.05 9.67
CA VAL A 80 37.53 19.82 8.48
C VAL A 80 36.74 18.53 8.63
N LEU A 81 37.36 17.42 9.05
CA LEU A 81 36.68 16.14 9.25
C LEU A 81 35.59 16.24 10.34
N SER A 82 35.84 16.95 11.43
CA SER A 82 34.84 17.15 12.49
C SER A 82 33.65 17.97 12.00
N CYS A 83 33.91 19.02 11.20
CA CYS A 83 32.86 19.82 10.58
C CYS A 83 32.04 18.99 9.58
N LEU A 84 32.71 18.18 8.75
CA LEU A 84 32.05 17.25 7.83
C LEU A 84 31.17 16.24 8.58
N ALA A 85 31.64 15.68 9.69
CA ALA A 85 30.87 14.75 10.50
C ALA A 85 29.62 15.41 11.12
N ALA A 86 29.75 16.64 11.64
CA ALA A 86 28.60 17.40 12.15
C ALA A 86 27.57 17.70 11.05
N LEU A 87 28.03 18.10 9.86
CA LEU A 87 27.17 18.32 8.70
C LEU A 87 26.49 17.02 8.23
N GLN A 88 27.23 15.90 8.23
CA GLN A 88 26.69 14.57 7.92
C GLN A 88 25.55 14.20 8.88
N GLY A 89 25.73 14.40 10.18
CA GLY A 89 24.69 14.15 11.19
C GLY A 89 23.43 14.99 10.98
N ALA A 90 23.59 16.28 10.66
CA ALA A 90 22.47 17.16 10.35
C ALA A 90 21.70 16.74 9.09
N ILE A 91 22.42 16.41 8.01
CA ILE A 91 21.81 15.91 6.77
C ILE A 91 21.08 14.60 7.01
N LEU A 92 21.67 13.69 7.80
CA LEU A 92 21.05 12.41 8.17
C LEU A 92 19.73 12.65 8.92
N LEU A 93 19.71 13.59 9.86
CA LEU A 93 18.49 13.93 10.62
C LEU A 93 17.39 14.51 9.72
N ILE A 94 17.77 15.37 8.76
CA ILE A 94 16.83 15.91 7.77
C ILE A 94 16.28 14.80 6.87
N ALA A 95 17.14 13.89 6.40
CA ALA A 95 16.73 12.75 5.58
C ALA A 95 15.84 11.77 6.34
N ALA A 96 16.13 11.55 7.63
CA ALA A 96 15.31 10.72 8.52
C ALA A 96 13.94 11.34 8.74
N LYS A 97 13.87 12.64 9.11
CA LYS A 97 12.60 13.37 9.29
C LYS A 97 11.70 13.27 8.06
N ARG A 98 12.30 13.39 6.86
CA ARG A 98 11.55 13.25 5.61
C ARG A 98 11.04 11.83 5.37
N SER A 99 11.86 10.82 5.66
CA SER A 99 11.45 9.42 5.48
C SER A 99 10.29 9.06 6.42
N ASP A 100 10.33 9.58 7.65
CA ASP A 100 9.27 9.42 8.65
C ASP A 100 7.96 10.11 8.25
N GLN A 101 8.05 11.32 7.69
CA GLN A 101 6.88 12.02 7.13
C GLN A 101 6.21 11.21 6.01
N ILE A 102 6.99 10.67 5.07
CA ILE A 102 6.45 9.84 3.98
C ILE A 102 5.81 8.57 4.55
N ALA A 103 6.44 7.93 5.54
CA ALA A 103 5.90 6.74 6.19
C ALA A 103 4.56 7.04 6.90
N SER A 104 4.46 8.18 7.59
CA SER A 104 3.22 8.62 8.23
C SER A 104 2.10 8.90 7.22
N GLU A 105 2.40 9.62 6.12
CA GLU A 105 1.44 9.86 5.04
C GLU A 105 0.91 8.55 4.44
N LEU A 106 1.80 7.59 4.21
CA LEU A 106 1.44 6.28 3.68
C LEU A 106 0.57 5.49 4.65
N ALA A 107 0.94 5.46 5.93
CA ALA A 107 0.16 4.77 6.97
C ALA A 107 -1.27 5.33 7.09
N HIS A 108 -1.44 6.64 6.96
CA HIS A 108 -2.77 7.26 6.92
C HIS A 108 -3.57 6.83 5.70
N HIS A 109 -2.95 6.79 4.52
CA HIS A 109 -3.62 6.38 3.29
C HIS A 109 -4.04 4.90 3.31
N ASP A 110 -3.15 4.03 3.81
CA ASP A 110 -3.40 2.60 3.94
C ASP A 110 -4.52 2.36 4.94
N TYR A 111 -4.50 3.06 6.08
CA TYR A 111 -5.58 2.99 7.08
C TYR A 111 -6.95 3.36 6.50
N GLU A 112 -7.03 4.45 5.71
CA GLU A 112 -8.28 4.83 5.07
C GLU A 112 -8.76 3.79 4.04
N THR A 113 -7.83 3.17 3.32
CA THR A 113 -8.12 2.14 2.33
C THR A 113 -8.64 0.88 3.00
N ASP A 114 -8.01 0.45 4.09
CA ASP A 114 -8.42 -0.71 4.88
C ASP A 114 -9.81 -0.49 5.49
N ARG A 115 -10.08 0.68 6.05
CA ARG A 115 -11.42 1.04 6.59
C ARG A 115 -12.50 1.06 5.50
N LYS A 116 -12.16 1.37 4.25
CA LYS A 116 -13.10 1.26 3.11
C LYS A 116 -13.31 -0.19 2.73
N ALA A 117 -12.25 -0.99 2.70
CA ALA A 117 -12.34 -2.43 2.43
C ALA A 117 -13.18 -3.15 3.49
N GLU A 118 -12.98 -2.86 4.77
CA GLU A 118 -13.78 -3.40 5.88
C GLU A 118 -15.28 -3.15 5.68
N ARG A 119 -15.66 -1.89 5.40
CA ARG A 119 -17.08 -1.54 5.13
C ARG A 119 -17.65 -2.23 3.90
N LEU A 120 -16.85 -2.39 2.85
CA LEU A 120 -17.28 -3.12 1.65
C LEU A 120 -17.52 -4.60 1.97
N ILE A 121 -16.66 -5.22 2.79
CA ILE A 121 -16.84 -6.60 3.23
C ILE A 121 -18.09 -6.75 4.10
N GLU A 122 -18.33 -5.80 5.00
CA GLU A 122 -19.52 -5.77 5.85
C GLU A 122 -20.80 -5.72 5.00
N HIS A 123 -20.92 -4.74 4.10
CA HIS A 123 -22.06 -4.64 3.17
C HIS A 123 -22.20 -5.90 2.30
N LEU A 124 -21.09 -6.48 1.84
CA LEU A 124 -21.14 -7.70 1.04
C LEU A 124 -21.67 -8.88 1.86
N SER A 125 -21.27 -9.00 3.13
CA SER A 125 -21.77 -10.02 4.06
C SER A 125 -23.26 -9.87 4.35
N GLU A 126 -23.74 -8.64 4.51
CA GLU A 126 -25.18 -8.34 4.65
C GLU A 126 -25.95 -8.79 3.41
N HIS A 127 -25.48 -8.42 2.21
CA HIS A 127 -26.10 -8.82 0.96
C HIS A 127 -26.10 -10.35 0.77
N PHE A 128 -25.01 -11.04 1.12
CA PHE A 128 -24.96 -12.51 1.09
C PHE A 128 -25.97 -13.14 2.03
N THR A 129 -26.12 -12.58 3.24
CA THR A 129 -27.09 -13.07 4.22
C THR A 129 -28.53 -12.86 3.72
N GLN A 130 -28.82 -11.71 3.14
CA GLN A 130 -30.12 -11.43 2.53
C GLN A 130 -30.43 -12.38 1.36
N MET A 131 -29.47 -12.59 0.45
CA MET A 131 -29.64 -13.55 -0.64
C MET A 131 -29.88 -14.97 -0.11
N ALA A 132 -29.15 -15.40 0.93
CA ALA A 132 -29.35 -16.71 1.55
C ALA A 132 -30.77 -16.86 2.14
N GLN A 133 -31.29 -15.82 2.78
CA GLN A 133 -32.68 -15.80 3.29
C GLN A 133 -33.70 -15.90 2.15
N GLN A 134 -33.54 -15.12 1.08
CA GLN A 134 -34.41 -15.18 -0.09
C GLN A 134 -34.40 -16.56 -0.75
N HIS A 135 -33.22 -17.20 -0.84
CA HIS A 135 -33.07 -18.54 -1.36
C HIS A 135 -33.81 -19.59 -0.51
N GLU A 136 -33.75 -19.47 0.82
CA GLU A 136 -34.47 -20.36 1.74
C GLU A 136 -35.99 -20.17 1.64
N GLU A 137 -36.46 -18.92 1.57
CA GLU A 137 -37.88 -18.62 1.41
C GLU A 137 -38.43 -19.15 0.08
N LEU A 138 -37.71 -18.93 -1.02
CA LEU A 138 -38.08 -19.48 -2.32
C LEU A 138 -38.11 -21.02 -2.29
N ARG A 139 -37.15 -21.65 -1.61
CA ARG A 139 -37.13 -23.12 -1.42
C ARG A 139 -38.38 -23.61 -0.69
N ARG A 140 -38.82 -22.91 0.36
CA ARG A 140 -40.03 -23.24 1.10
C ARG A 140 -41.28 -23.12 0.23
N GLN A 141 -41.43 -22.02 -0.50
CA GLN A 141 -42.56 -21.82 -1.40
C GLN A 141 -42.65 -22.94 -2.46
N VAL A 142 -41.51 -23.33 -3.05
CA VAL A 142 -41.45 -24.45 -4.00
C VAL A 142 -41.86 -25.76 -3.32
N ALA A 143 -41.40 -26.03 -2.10
CA ALA A 143 -41.76 -27.25 -1.36
C ALA A 143 -43.26 -27.30 -1.04
N GLU A 144 -43.86 -26.19 -0.61
CA GLU A 144 -45.30 -26.09 -0.31
C GLU A 144 -46.15 -26.29 -1.55
N LEU A 145 -45.85 -25.59 -2.66
CA LEU A 145 -46.56 -25.76 -3.93
C LEU A 145 -46.45 -27.21 -4.44
N THR A 146 -45.28 -27.83 -4.29
CA THR A 146 -45.07 -29.23 -4.66
C THR A 146 -45.92 -30.17 -3.81
N ALA A 147 -46.07 -29.90 -2.51
CA ALA A 147 -46.92 -30.69 -1.61
C ALA A 147 -48.42 -30.51 -1.94
N ALA A 148 -48.86 -29.27 -2.18
CA ALA A 148 -50.23 -28.97 -2.56
C ALA A 148 -50.64 -29.63 -3.89
N LEU A 149 -49.77 -29.55 -4.91
CA LEU A 149 -49.98 -30.24 -6.19
C LEU A 149 -50.13 -31.75 -6.03
N LYS A 150 -49.30 -32.38 -5.18
CA LYS A 150 -49.43 -33.81 -4.88
C LYS A 150 -50.76 -34.14 -4.20
N ALA A 151 -51.18 -33.34 -3.22
CA ALA A 151 -52.45 -33.54 -2.53
C ALA A 151 -53.65 -33.41 -3.48
N THR A 152 -53.67 -32.40 -4.36
CA THR A 152 -54.72 -32.24 -5.38
C THR A 152 -54.73 -33.38 -6.40
N SER A 153 -53.55 -33.84 -6.85
CA SER A 153 -53.44 -35.00 -7.75
C SER A 153 -53.94 -36.30 -7.12
N GLN A 154 -53.85 -36.45 -5.81
CA GLN A 154 -54.24 -37.67 -5.10
C GLN A 154 -55.76 -37.73 -4.84
N ILE A 155 -56.42 -36.57 -4.75
CA ILE A 155 -57.89 -36.47 -4.64
C ILE A 155 -58.58 -36.90 -5.94
N ASP A 156 -58.02 -36.52 -7.10
CA ASP A 156 -58.55 -36.87 -8.43
C ASP A 156 -58.46 -38.37 -8.77
N GLN A 157 -57.59 -39.13 -8.08
CA GLN A 157 -57.49 -40.59 -8.23
C GLN A 157 -58.43 -41.40 -7.33
N THR A 158 -59.30 -40.76 -6.54
CA THR A 158 -60.29 -41.48 -5.71
C THR A 158 -61.37 -42.08 -6.64
N PRO A 159 -61.48 -43.42 -6.79
CA PRO A 159 -62.44 -44.00 -7.72
C PRO A 159 -63.85 -43.65 -7.25
N THR A 160 -64.67 -43.07 -8.14
CA THR A 160 -66.11 -42.94 -7.96
C THR A 160 -66.73 -44.34 -7.84
N GLN A 161 -66.75 -44.89 -6.63
CA GLN A 161 -67.60 -46.04 -6.31
C GLN A 161 -69.04 -45.56 -6.37
N ARG A 162 -69.69 -45.82 -7.52
CA ARG A 162 -71.13 -45.69 -7.68
C ARG A 162 -71.79 -46.69 -6.72
N PRO A 163 -72.68 -46.27 -5.80
CA PRO A 163 -73.40 -47.21 -4.96
C PRO A 163 -74.28 -48.10 -5.87
N ALA A 164 -74.05 -49.41 -5.82
CA ALA A 164 -74.96 -50.38 -6.41
C ALA A 164 -76.28 -50.32 -5.62
N THR A 165 -77.31 -49.80 -6.28
CA THR A 165 -78.70 -49.87 -5.83
C THR A 165 -79.22 -51.32 -5.94
N PRO A 166 -80.26 -51.67 -5.14
CA PRO A 166 -80.38 -52.96 -4.44
C PRO A 166 -80.66 -54.18 -5.31
#